data_AF-A0A9W9ZRF9-F1
#
_entry.id   AF-A0A9W9ZRF9-F1
#
_cell.length_a   1.000
_cell.length_b   1.000
_cell.length_c   1.000
_cell.angle_alpha   90.00
_cell.angle_beta   90.00
_cell.angle_gamma   90.00
#
_symmetry.space_group_name_H-M   'P 1'
#
loop_
_entity.id
_entity.type
_entity.pdbx_description
1 polymer ?
#
loop_
_entity_poly.entity_id
_entity_poly.type
_entity_poly.pdbx_seq_one_letter_code
_entity_poly.pdbx_strand_id
1 'polypeptide(L)'
;ANSVNVTPPQDTPTSNRKGGKFINFGVDVEIQKPIEKLPRGTAIFFEFKHYKPKKDIVSTRCFAFMEQDELKPGPACIELYQKPTDFHRKKLNLFTQKPLYLHLTLSILDD
;
A
#
# COMPACT_ATOMS: atom_id res chain seq x y z
N ALA A 1 7.67 15.22 5.47
CA ALA A 1 6.24 15.36 5.12
C ALA A 1 5.41 15.23 6.40
N ASN A 2 4.37 16.06 6.58
CA ASN A 2 3.62 16.18 7.85
C ASN A 2 2.52 15.11 8.06
N SER A 3 2.63 13.94 7.40
CA SER A 3 1.59 12.89 7.41
C SER A 3 0.17 13.41 7.19
N VAL A 4 0.04 14.34 6.24
CA VAL A 4 -1.24 14.91 5.83
C VAL A 4 -1.73 14.14 4.62
N ASN A 5 -3.00 13.75 4.62
CA ASN A 5 -3.63 13.09 3.47
C ASN A 5 -3.67 14.06 2.29
N VAL A 6 -3.06 13.67 1.17
CA VAL A 6 -3.10 14.42 -0.10
C VAL A 6 -4.38 14.12 -0.88
N THR A 7 -4.89 12.89 -0.74
CA THR A 7 -6.15 12.39 -1.30
C THR A 7 -6.92 11.64 -0.22
N PRO A 8 -8.25 11.47 -0.36
CA PRO A 8 -9.02 10.59 0.52
C PRO A 8 -8.50 9.15 0.45
N PRO A 9 -8.46 8.40 1.58
CA PRO A 9 -8.17 6.97 1.57
C PRO A 9 -9.17 6.19 0.74
N GLN A 10 -8.71 5.11 0.10
CA GLN A 10 -9.53 4.18 -0.67
C GLN A 10 -9.36 2.79 -0.08
N ASP A 11 -10.46 2.06 0.12
CA ASP A 11 -10.44 0.66 0.54
C ASP A 11 -10.81 -0.23 -0.66
N THR A 12 -10.03 -1.28 -0.90
CA THR A 12 -10.36 -2.29 -1.91
C THR A 12 -11.53 -3.15 -1.43
N PRO A 13 -12.29 -3.80 -2.35
CA PRO A 13 -13.13 -4.93 -1.99
C PRO A 13 -12.33 -6.01 -1.24
N THR A 14 -12.99 -6.74 -0.33
CA THR A 14 -12.33 -7.84 0.38
C THR A 14 -12.00 -8.98 -0.57
N SER A 15 -10.74 -9.41 -0.61
CA SER A 15 -10.33 -10.59 -1.37
C SER A 15 -10.30 -11.85 -0.52
N ASN A 16 -10.95 -12.91 -1.01
CA ASN A 16 -10.85 -14.27 -0.49
C ASN A 16 -10.01 -15.20 -1.40
N ARG A 17 -9.42 -14.67 -2.47
CA ARG A 17 -8.65 -15.45 -3.46
C ARG A 17 -7.26 -15.76 -2.92
N LYS A 18 -7.08 -16.95 -2.36
CA LYS A 18 -5.79 -17.41 -1.81
C LYS A 18 -5.02 -18.22 -2.86
N GLY A 19 -3.74 -17.91 -3.04
CA GLY A 19 -2.79 -18.65 -3.88
C GLY A 19 -1.57 -19.04 -3.05
N GLY A 20 -1.63 -20.20 -2.38
CA GLY A 20 -0.58 -20.62 -1.44
C GLY A 20 -0.37 -19.61 -0.31
N LYS A 21 0.77 -18.90 -0.33
CA LYS A 21 1.12 -17.87 0.68
C LYS A 21 0.59 -16.47 0.33
N PHE A 22 -0.08 -16.31 -0.81
CA PHE A 22 -0.53 -15.01 -1.33
C PHE A 22 -2.05 -14.85 -1.27
N ILE A 23 -2.48 -13.59 -1.21
CA ILE A 23 -3.88 -13.17 -1.39
C ILE A 23 -3.93 -12.29 -2.63
N ASN A 24 -4.73 -12.69 -3.62
CA ASN A 24 -4.79 -12.03 -4.91
C ASN A 24 -5.95 -11.03 -4.93
N PHE A 25 -5.62 -9.74 -4.99
CA PHE A 25 -6.63 -8.68 -5.08
C PHE A 25 -7.16 -8.52 -6.49
N GLY A 26 -6.29 -8.39 -7.50
CA GLY A 26 -6.70 -8.28 -8.90
C GLY A 26 -7.72 -7.15 -9.13
N VAL A 27 -7.44 -5.99 -8.53
CA VAL A 27 -8.23 -4.77 -8.66
C VAL A 27 -7.29 -3.64 -9.04
N ASP A 28 -7.78 -2.72 -9.85
CA ASP A 28 -7.11 -1.47 -10.16
C ASP A 28 -7.52 -0.43 -9.13
N VAL A 29 -6.57 0.42 -8.73
CA VAL A 29 -6.81 1.54 -7.80
C VAL A 29 -6.30 2.80 -8.47
N GLU A 30 -7.22 3.72 -8.76
CA GLU A 30 -6.89 4.99 -9.38
C GLU A 30 -6.47 6.01 -8.32
N ILE A 31 -5.29 6.60 -8.50
CA ILE A 31 -4.82 7.69 -7.66
C ILE A 31 -5.59 8.96 -8.03
N GLN A 32 -6.36 9.48 -7.08
CA GLN A 32 -7.31 10.60 -7.26
C GLN A 32 -6.63 11.98 -7.42
N LYS A 33 -5.40 12.02 -7.94
CA LYS A 33 -4.66 13.25 -8.22
C LYS A 33 -3.58 12.99 -9.27
N PRO A 34 -3.46 13.86 -10.30
CA PRO A 34 -2.37 13.77 -11.27
C PRO A 34 -1.00 13.82 -10.59
N ILE A 35 -0.03 13.05 -11.13
CA ILE A 35 1.30 12.87 -10.54
C ILE A 35 2.05 14.21 -10.43
N GLU A 36 1.89 15.09 -11.43
CA GLU A 36 2.50 16.41 -11.52
C GLU A 36 1.97 17.37 -10.46
N LYS A 37 0.77 17.09 -9.93
CA LYS A 37 0.11 17.88 -8.88
C LYS A 37 0.34 17.31 -7.47
N LEU A 38 1.12 16.23 -7.33
CA LEU A 38 1.51 15.70 -6.04
C LEU A 38 2.61 16.59 -5.41
N PRO A 39 2.44 17.05 -4.15
CA PRO A 39 3.49 17.77 -3.45
C PRO A 39 4.76 16.91 -3.31
N ARG A 40 5.92 17.56 -3.36
CA ARG A 40 7.21 16.86 -3.18
C ARG A 40 7.25 16.11 -1.84
N GLY A 41 7.74 14.88 -1.88
CA GLY A 41 7.84 14.00 -0.70
C GLY A 41 6.52 13.30 -0.34
N THR A 42 5.55 13.32 -1.26
CA THR A 42 4.37 12.47 -1.20
C THR A 42 4.79 11.00 -1.34
N ALA A 43 4.08 10.13 -0.64
CA ALA A 43 4.19 8.69 -0.80
C ALA A 43 2.78 8.08 -0.83
N ILE A 44 2.62 7.01 -1.59
CA ILE A 44 1.40 6.19 -1.63
C ILE A 44 1.54 5.12 -0.55
N PHE A 45 0.52 4.97 0.30
CA PHE A 45 0.50 3.96 1.36
C PHE A 45 -0.48 2.84 1.05
N PHE A 46 -0.08 1.62 1.35
CA PHE A 46 -0.90 0.42 1.25
C PHE A 46 -0.98 -0.23 2.62
N GLU A 47 -2.16 -0.24 3.24
CA GLU A 47 -2.38 -0.95 4.50
C GLU A 47 -3.08 -2.28 4.25
N PHE A 48 -2.43 -3.39 4.59
CA PHE A 48 -3.07 -4.70 4.53
C PHE A 48 -3.89 -4.94 5.80
N LYS A 49 -5.21 -4.85 5.68
CA LYS A 49 -6.17 -5.02 6.78
C LYS A 49 -6.81 -6.42 6.74
N HIS A 50 -7.17 -6.94 7.91
CA HIS A 50 -7.93 -8.18 8.02
C HIS A 50 -8.92 -8.11 9.18
N TYR A 51 -10.03 -8.84 9.04
CA TYR A 51 -10.98 -9.05 10.12
C TYR A 51 -10.42 -10.01 11.18
N LYS A 52 -10.59 -9.67 12.46
CA LYS A 52 -10.21 -10.47 13.62
C LYS A 52 -11.48 -10.95 14.33
N PRO A 53 -11.96 -12.19 14.06
CA PRO A 53 -13.27 -12.65 14.56
C PRO A 53 -13.40 -12.58 16.08
N LYS A 54 -12.34 -12.94 16.81
CA LYS A 54 -12.35 -12.91 18.29
C LYS A 54 -12.52 -11.51 18.89
N LYS A 55 -12.22 -10.46 18.12
CA LYS A 55 -12.28 -9.06 18.56
C LYS A 55 -13.38 -8.28 17.86
N ASP A 56 -14.04 -8.88 16.87
CA ASP A 56 -15.02 -8.23 16.00
C ASP A 56 -14.56 -6.88 15.42
N ILE A 57 -13.31 -6.83 14.96
CA ILE A 57 -12.72 -5.61 14.37
C ILE A 57 -11.93 -5.91 13.10
N VAL A 58 -11.87 -4.92 12.21
CA VAL A 58 -10.87 -4.85 11.13
C VAL A 58 -9.59 -4.21 11.69
N SER A 59 -8.45 -4.83 11.42
CA SER A 59 -7.16 -4.38 11.95
C SER A 59 -6.08 -4.45 10.88
N THR A 60 -5.29 -3.37 10.76
CA THR A 60 -4.06 -3.36 9.97
C THR A 60 -3.11 -4.45 10.48
N ARG A 61 -2.60 -5.27 9.56
CA ARG A 61 -1.63 -6.33 9.83
C ARG A 61 -0.21 -5.84 9.58
N CYS A 62 -0.01 -5.22 8.43
CA CYS A 62 1.24 -4.63 7.95
C CYS A 62 0.91 -3.52 6.96
N PHE A 63 1.92 -2.74 6.60
CA PHE A 63 1.80 -1.69 5.58
C PHE A 63 2.99 -1.71 4.62
N ALA A 64 2.81 -1.13 3.46
CA ALA A 64 3.86 -0.81 2.49
C ALA A 64 3.67 0.64 2.06
N PHE A 65 4.70 1.24 1.48
CA PHE A 65 4.59 2.54 0.86
C PHE A 65 5.51 2.64 -0.36
N MET A 66 5.22 3.61 -1.22
CA MET A 66 6.02 3.94 -2.40
C MET A 66 6.21 5.46 -2.45
N GLU A 67 7.44 5.93 -2.57
CA GLU A 67 7.77 7.34 -2.75
C GLU A 67 7.52 7.80 -4.20
N GLN A 68 7.36 9.12 -4.39
CA GLN A 68 7.00 9.70 -5.67
C GLN A 68 8.01 9.39 -6.81
N ASP A 69 9.29 9.26 -6.50
CA ASP A 69 10.36 8.95 -7.45
C ASP A 69 10.44 7.45 -7.84
N GLU A 70 9.71 6.60 -7.11
CA GLU A 70 9.55 5.19 -7.41
C GLU A 70 8.38 4.92 -8.38
N LEU A 71 7.55 5.93 -8.67
CA LEU A 71 6.44 5.84 -9.63
C LEU A 71 6.99 5.68 -11.06
N LYS A 72 7.14 4.43 -11.50
CA LYS A 72 7.60 4.06 -12.84
C LYS A 72 6.64 3.03 -13.43
N PRO A 73 6.36 3.06 -14.74
CA PRO A 73 5.46 2.10 -15.35
C PRO A 73 6.04 0.67 -15.24
N GLY A 74 5.17 -0.30 -15.00
CA GLY A 74 5.52 -1.72 -14.94
C GLY A 74 5.39 -2.37 -13.56
N PRO A 75 5.91 -3.60 -13.39
CA PRO A 75 5.78 -4.35 -12.15
C PRO A 75 6.62 -3.75 -11.01
N ALA A 76 6.06 -3.74 -9.81
CA ALA A 76 6.75 -3.34 -8.59
C ALA A 76 6.52 -4.36 -7.46
N CYS A 77 7.56 -4.61 -6.67
CA CYS A 77 7.52 -5.46 -5.48
C CYS A 77 7.97 -4.64 -4.28
N ILE A 78 7.09 -4.49 -3.29
CA ILE A 78 7.33 -3.64 -2.12
C ILE A 78 7.34 -4.48 -0.86
N GLU A 79 8.34 -4.28 -0.01
CA GLU A 79 8.41 -4.90 1.30
C GLU A 79 7.29 -4.43 2.24
N LEU A 80 7.00 -5.28 3.21
CA LEU A 80 5.97 -5.04 4.21
C LEU A 80 6.60 -4.67 5.53
N TYR A 81 6.03 -3.68 6.20
CA TYR A 81 6.42 -3.16 7.51
C TYR A 81 5.38 -3.50 8.57
N GLN A 82 5.84 -3.66 9.81
CA GLN A 82 5.00 -3.98 10.97
C GLN A 82 4.14 -2.79 11.36
N LYS A 83 2.87 -3.04 11.71
CA LYS A 83 1.99 -2.05 12.33
C LYS A 83 2.59 -1.51 13.66
N PRO A 84 2.24 -0.29 14.10
CA PRO A 84 1.35 0.68 13.45
C PRO A 84 2.00 1.31 12.21
N THR A 85 1.17 1.77 11.27
CA THR A 85 1.63 2.45 10.06
C THR A 85 2.33 3.76 10.42
N ASP A 86 3.60 3.91 10.01
CA ASP A 86 4.35 5.15 10.20
C ASP A 86 4.32 5.98 8.91
N PHE A 87 3.35 6.91 8.83
CA PHE A 87 3.19 7.80 7.68
C PHE A 87 4.35 8.79 7.49
N HIS A 88 5.21 8.98 8.51
CA HIS A 88 6.44 9.77 8.39
C HIS A 88 7.63 8.95 7.90
N ARG A 89 7.52 7.62 7.86
CA ARG A 89 8.55 6.69 7.37
C ARG A 89 9.88 6.83 8.13
N LYS A 90 9.82 7.10 9.44
CA LYS A 90 11.00 7.32 10.30
C LYS A 90 11.42 6.08 11.07
N LYS A 91 10.46 5.24 11.48
CA LYS A 91 10.68 4.05 12.30
C LYS A 91 10.06 2.84 11.63
N LEU A 92 10.81 2.27 10.70
CA LEU A 92 10.37 1.16 9.87
C LEU A 92 10.91 -0.16 10.43
N ASN A 93 10.00 -1.06 10.81
CA ASN A 93 10.32 -2.42 11.25
C ASN A 93 9.82 -3.41 10.20
N LEU A 94 10.72 -4.20 9.62
CA LEU A 94 10.36 -5.17 8.58
C LEU A 94 9.38 -6.22 9.13
N PHE A 95 8.31 -6.52 8.39
CA PHE A 95 7.30 -7.51 8.76
C PHE A 95 7.83 -8.94 8.61
N THR A 96 8.66 -9.19 7.60
CA THR A 96 9.30 -10.49 7.37
C THR A 96 10.55 -10.34 6.51
N GLN A 97 11.57 -11.17 6.76
CA GLN A 97 12.74 -11.32 5.89
C GLN A 97 12.50 -12.33 4.75
N LYS A 98 11.35 -13.02 4.74
CA LYS A 98 10.99 -13.95 3.66
C LYS A 98 10.66 -13.16 2.40
N PRO A 99 10.83 -13.73 1.20
CA PRO A 99 10.48 -13.09 -0.07
C PRO A 99 8.96 -13.06 -0.27
N LEU A 100 8.25 -12.27 0.53
CA LEU A 100 6.81 -12.09 0.54
C LEU A 100 6.52 -10.58 0.50
N TYR A 101 6.16 -10.11 -0.70
CA TYR A 101 6.02 -8.69 -1.03
C TYR A 101 4.58 -8.34 -1.41
N LEU A 102 4.24 -7.05 -1.33
CA LEU A 102 3.13 -6.50 -2.09
C LEU A 102 3.54 -6.42 -3.56
N HIS A 103 2.79 -7.06 -4.43
CA HIS A 103 3.02 -7.05 -5.87
C HIS A 103 2.03 -6.08 -6.52
N LEU A 104 2.53 -5.13 -7.29
CA LEU A 104 1.74 -4.15 -8.03
C LEU A 104 2.18 -4.13 -9.49
N THR A 105 1.27 -3.68 -10.35
CA THR A 105 1.61 -3.22 -11.71
C THR A 105 1.20 -1.76 -11.78
N LEU A 106 2.16 -0.89 -12.06
CA LEU A 106 1.95 0.55 -12.18
C LEU A 106 1.69 0.88 -13.65
N SER A 107 0.54 1.52 -13.89
CA SER A 107 0.20 2.11 -15.18
C SER A 107 0.18 3.61 -15.02
N ILE A 108 1.01 4.31 -15.79
CA ILE A 108 0.95 5.76 -15.91
C ILE A 108 0.13 6.04 -17.17
N LEU A 109 -0.97 6.76 -17.00
CA LEU A 109 -1.82 7.17 -18.09
C LEU A 109 -1.33 8.54 -18.55
N ASP A 110 -0.96 8.65 -19.82
CA ASP A 110 -0.76 9.94 -20.47
C ASP A 110 -2.15 10.50 -20.87
N ASP A 111 -2.31 11.83 -20.79
CA ASP A 111 -3.49 12.55 -21.28
C ASP A 111 -3.63 12.48 -22.82
#